data_AF-A0A932HRF9-F1
#
_entry.id   AF-A0A932HRF9-F1
#
_cell.length_a   1.000
_cell.length_b   1.000
_cell.length_c   1.000
_cell.angle_alpha   90.00
_cell.angle_beta   90.00
_cell.angle_gamma   90.00
#
_symmetry.space_group_name_H-M   'P 1'
#
loop_
_entity.id
_entity.type
_entity.pdbx_description
1 polymer ?
#
loop_
_entity_poly.entity_id
_entity_poly.type
_entity_poly.pdbx_seq_one_letter_code
_entity_poly.pdbx_strand_id
1 'polypeptide(L)'
;MLIQKTLHEFLDELASSSPAPGGGSASALAGALGAGLVSMVCRLTLGKKKYADVQAEMESVLQQSERLRAGMARLVDEDTEVFKEVMAAFGLPKETPGDQERRT
;
A
#
# COMPACT_ATOMS: atom_id res chain seq x y z
N MET A 1 2.52 -11.70 4.10
CA MET A 1 1.95 -10.58 3.33
C MET A 1 0.62 -10.18 3.95
N LEU A 2 0.56 -8.96 4.48
CA LEU A 2 -0.62 -8.28 5.02
C LEU A 2 -1.76 -8.23 4.01
N ILE A 3 -1.47 -8.01 2.72
CA ILE A 3 -2.50 -7.92 1.68
C ILE A 3 -3.25 -9.25 1.42
N GLN A 4 -2.69 -10.37 1.90
CA GLN A 4 -3.31 -11.70 1.78
C GLN A 4 -4.15 -12.08 2.99
N LYS A 5 -4.08 -11.31 4.09
CA LYS A 5 -4.90 -11.53 5.27
C LYS A 5 -6.35 -11.13 4.98
N THR A 6 -7.26 -11.72 5.73
CA THR A 6 -8.62 -11.17 5.80
C THR A 6 -8.57 -9.77 6.41
N LEU A 7 -9.57 -8.94 6.08
CA LEU A 7 -9.64 -7.59 6.64
C LEU A 7 -9.72 -7.61 8.17
N HIS A 8 -10.39 -8.60 8.77
CA HIS A 8 -10.42 -8.76 10.23
C HIS A 8 -9.03 -9.00 10.82
N GLU A 9 -8.27 -9.94 10.26
CA GLU A 9 -6.90 -10.23 10.73
C GLU A 9 -5.98 -9.02 10.60
N PHE A 10 -6.09 -8.26 9.50
CA PHE A 10 -5.32 -7.03 9.33
C PHE A 10 -5.68 -5.98 10.41
N LEU A 11 -6.96 -5.80 10.69
CA LEU A 11 -7.43 -4.83 11.68
C LEU A 11 -7.03 -5.23 13.10
N ASP A 12 -7.13 -6.51 13.45
CA ASP A 12 -6.70 -7.04 14.75
C ASP A 12 -5.19 -6.85 14.94
N GLU A 13 -4.38 -7.11 13.91
CA GLU A 13 -2.93 -6.94 13.97
C GLU A 13 -2.53 -5.45 14.07
N LEU A 14 -3.18 -4.58 13.29
CA LEU A 14 -2.98 -3.12 13.34
C LEU A 14 -3.33 -2.53 14.71
N ALA A 15 -4.34 -3.08 15.39
CA ALA A 15 -4.77 -2.63 16.73
C ALA A 15 -3.97 -3.28 17.88
N SER A 16 -3.05 -4.19 17.56
CA SER A 16 -2.28 -4.93 18.57
C SER A 16 -1.08 -4.12 19.11
N SER A 17 -0.31 -4.73 20.03
CA SER A 17 0.99 -4.21 20.46
C SER A 17 2.14 -4.56 19.51
N SER A 18 1.86 -5.16 18.35
CA SER A 18 2.87 -5.42 17.31
C SER A 18 3.41 -4.10 16.76
N PRO A 19 4.71 -3.98 16.49
CA PRO A 19 5.28 -2.75 15.94
C PRO A 19 4.93 -2.50 14.46
N ALA A 20 4.39 -3.52 13.76
CA ALA A 20 3.86 -3.43 12.40
C ALA A 20 2.70 -4.44 12.23
N PRO A 21 1.71 -4.20 11.35
CA PRO A 21 1.55 -3.05 10.45
C PRO A 21 1.32 -1.74 11.18
N GLY A 22 1.80 -0.64 10.59
CA GLY A 22 1.70 0.71 11.15
C GLY A 22 0.83 1.66 10.31
N GLY A 23 0.95 2.95 10.60
CA GLY A 23 0.22 4.00 9.88
C GLY A 23 0.52 4.06 8.38
N GLY A 24 1.73 3.71 7.95
CA GLY A 24 2.11 3.64 6.54
C GLY A 24 1.34 2.55 5.80
N SER A 25 1.38 1.32 6.33
CA SER A 25 0.62 0.17 5.83
C SER A 25 -0.89 0.46 5.76
N ALA A 26 -1.46 1.08 6.80
CA ALA A 26 -2.86 1.49 6.82
C ALA A 26 -3.20 2.57 5.77
N SER A 27 -2.32 3.56 5.60
CA SER A 27 -2.48 4.62 4.59
C SER A 27 -2.40 4.07 3.16
N ALA A 28 -1.49 3.13 2.92
CA ALA A 28 -1.38 2.41 1.65
C ALA A 28 -2.67 1.62 1.35
N LEU A 29 -3.22 0.91 2.34
CA LEU A 29 -4.49 0.21 2.18
C LEU A 29 -5.63 1.17 1.84
N ALA A 30 -5.74 2.31 2.54
CA ALA A 30 -6.74 3.33 2.24
C ALA A 30 -6.60 3.87 0.80
N GLY A 31 -5.36 4.11 0.34
CA GLY A 31 -5.07 4.49 -1.04
C GLY A 31 -5.50 3.44 -2.06
N ALA A 32 -5.25 2.16 -1.78
CA ALA A 32 -5.67 1.05 -2.64
C ALA A 32 -7.21 0.96 -2.75
N LEU A 33 -7.93 1.14 -1.64
CA LEU A 33 -9.39 1.19 -1.60
C LEU A 33 -9.93 2.36 -2.43
N GLY A 34 -9.37 3.56 -2.25
CA GLY A 34 -9.75 4.75 -3.03
C GLY A 34 -9.54 4.56 -4.53
N ALA A 35 -8.39 4.04 -4.93
CA ALA A 35 -8.10 3.73 -6.33
C ALA A 35 -9.04 2.65 -6.90
N GLY A 36 -9.42 1.65 -6.09
CA GLY A 36 -10.42 0.65 -6.45
C GLY A 36 -11.80 1.24 -6.72
N LEU A 37 -12.25 2.21 -5.91
CA LEU A 37 -13.50 2.92 -6.13
C LEU A 37 -13.49 3.71 -7.43
N VAL A 38 -12.39 4.40 -7.74
CA VAL A 38 -12.22 5.11 -9.02
C VAL A 38 -12.31 4.12 -10.19
N SER A 39 -11.57 3.01 -10.14
CA SER A 39 -11.63 1.98 -11.17
C SER A 39 -13.04 1.41 -11.36
N MET A 40 -13.80 1.22 -10.27
CA MET A 40 -15.19 0.77 -10.33
C MET A 40 -16.06 1.78 -11.11
N VAL A 41 -15.96 3.07 -10.81
CA VAL A 41 -16.74 4.12 -11.48
C VAL A 41 -16.37 4.22 -12.96
N CYS A 42 -15.08 4.12 -13.33
CA CYS A 42 -14.66 4.06 -14.73
C CYS A 42 -15.32 2.87 -15.45
N ARG A 43 -15.30 1.67 -14.85
CA ARG A 43 -15.96 0.47 -15.42
C ARG A 43 -17.48 0.62 -15.54
N LEU A 44 -18.12 1.32 -14.62
CA LEU A 44 -19.55 1.65 -14.69
C LEU A 44 -19.87 2.69 -15.76
N THR A 45 -18.88 3.38 -16.31
CA THR A 45 -19.04 4.46 -17.29
C THR A 45 -18.70 4.00 -18.71
N LEU A 46 -17.64 3.21 -18.87
CA LEU A 46 -17.20 2.67 -20.15
C LEU A 46 -18.28 1.80 -20.82
N GLY A 47 -18.37 1.90 -22.15
CA GLY A 47 -19.32 1.16 -22.98
C GLY A 47 -20.77 1.70 -22.96
N LYS A 48 -21.10 2.68 -22.11
CA LYS A 48 -22.44 3.28 -22.07
C LYS A 48 -22.57 4.41 -23.08
N LYS A 49 -23.59 4.31 -23.96
CA LYS A 49 -23.91 5.34 -24.95
C LYS A 49 -24.07 6.76 -24.37
N LYS A 50 -24.63 6.88 -23.16
CA LYS A 50 -24.78 8.16 -22.44
C LYS A 50 -23.45 8.88 -22.19
N TYR A 51 -22.34 8.14 -22.16
CA TYR A 51 -21.00 8.63 -21.84
C TYR A 51 -20.04 8.48 -23.02
N ALA A 52 -20.56 8.54 -24.26
CA ALA A 52 -19.76 8.37 -25.48
C ALA A 52 -18.61 9.39 -25.56
N ASP A 53 -18.84 10.62 -25.10
CA ASP A 53 -17.87 11.72 -25.21
C ASP A 53 -16.68 11.60 -24.24
N VAL A 54 -16.76 10.73 -23.23
CA VAL A 54 -15.73 10.58 -22.18
C VAL A 54 -15.04 9.21 -22.19
N GLN A 55 -15.27 8.37 -23.20
CA GLN A 55 -14.73 7.00 -23.22
C GLN A 55 -13.20 6.97 -23.11
N ALA A 56 -12.50 7.77 -23.93
CA ALA A 56 -11.03 7.81 -23.92
C ALA A 56 -10.46 8.33 -22.58
N GLU A 57 -11.12 9.32 -21.97
CA GLU A 57 -10.73 9.83 -20.65
C GLU A 57 -10.90 8.74 -19.59
N MET A 58 -12.06 8.05 -19.58
CA MET A 58 -12.34 6.99 -18.62
C MET A 58 -11.41 5.79 -18.78
N GLU A 59 -10.97 5.46 -19.99
CA GLU A 59 -9.92 4.44 -20.20
C GLU A 59 -8.58 4.86 -19.58
N SER A 60 -8.17 6.11 -19.79
CA SER A 60 -6.93 6.64 -19.21
C SER A 60 -6.98 6.64 -17.68
N VAL A 61 -8.09 7.12 -17.10
CA VAL A 61 -8.29 7.13 -15.64
C VAL A 61 -8.31 5.71 -15.09
N LEU A 62 -8.99 4.76 -15.74
CA LEU A 62 -9.02 3.36 -15.32
C LEU A 62 -7.61 2.76 -15.28
N GLN A 63 -6.79 3.01 -16.30
CA GLN A 63 -5.41 2.53 -16.31
C GLN A 63 -4.58 3.11 -15.16
N GLN A 64 -4.74 4.40 -14.88
CA GLN A 64 -4.05 5.06 -13.77
C GLN A 64 -4.51 4.52 -12.41
N SER A 65 -5.82 4.39 -12.20
CA SER A 65 -6.38 3.90 -10.94
C SER A 65 -6.03 2.43 -10.70
N GLU A 66 -5.99 1.58 -11.73
CA GLU A 66 -5.50 0.19 -11.57
C GLU A 66 -4.02 0.12 -11.23
N ARG A 67 -3.18 0.95 -11.86
CA ARG A 67 -1.75 1.04 -11.49
C ARG A 67 -1.57 1.48 -10.04
N LEU A 68 -2.31 2.51 -9.62
CA LEU A 68 -2.27 3.00 -8.24
C LEU A 68 -2.79 1.95 -7.26
N ARG A 69 -3.90 1.27 -7.56
CA ARG A 69 -4.45 0.19 -6.73
C ARG A 69 -3.43 -0.91 -6.50
N ALA A 70 -2.78 -1.39 -7.58
CA ALA A 70 -1.76 -2.42 -7.49
C ALA A 70 -0.50 -1.95 -6.77
N GLY A 71 -0.07 -0.70 -6.99
CA GLY A 71 1.07 -0.10 -6.30
C GLY A 71 0.84 0.04 -4.80
N MET A 72 -0.29 0.65 -4.42
CA MET A 72 -0.68 0.84 -3.03
C MET A 72 -0.84 -0.49 -2.29
N ALA A 73 -1.42 -1.51 -2.94
CA ALA A 73 -1.51 -2.85 -2.36
C ALA A 73 -0.13 -3.47 -2.04
N ARG A 74 0.88 -3.24 -2.89
CA ARG A 74 2.26 -3.66 -2.61
C ARG A 74 2.88 -2.87 -1.46
N LEU A 75 2.63 -1.55 -1.41
CA LEU A 75 3.16 -0.68 -0.35
C LEU A 75 2.65 -1.06 1.04
N VAL A 76 1.50 -1.73 1.16
CA VAL A 76 1.03 -2.28 2.45
C VAL A 76 2.05 -3.25 3.03
N ASP A 77 2.60 -4.14 2.22
CA ASP A 77 3.63 -5.10 2.65
C ASP A 77 5.00 -4.44 2.81
N GLU A 78 5.38 -3.60 1.84
CA GLU A 78 6.70 -2.97 1.77
C GLU A 78 6.97 -2.07 2.98
N ASP A 79 5.98 -1.32 3.46
CA ASP A 79 6.09 -0.50 4.68
C ASP A 79 6.51 -1.34 5.89
N THR A 80 5.90 -2.52 6.04
CA THR A 80 6.21 -3.43 7.16
C THR A 80 7.58 -4.08 7.02
N GLU A 81 7.99 -4.46 5.81
CA GLU A 81 9.31 -5.07 5.60
C GLU A 81 10.44 -4.04 5.79
N VAL A 82 10.31 -2.84 5.23
CA VAL A 82 11.29 -1.76 5.42
C VAL A 82 11.39 -1.37 6.90
N PHE A 83 10.26 -1.32 7.62
CA PHE A 83 10.28 -1.05 9.06
C PHE A 83 11.09 -2.10 9.83
N LYS A 84 10.95 -3.40 9.50
CA LYS A 84 11.73 -4.47 10.13
C LYS A 84 13.22 -4.33 9.87
N GLU A 85 13.62 -3.98 8.65
CA GLU A 85 15.03 -3.77 8.28
C GLU A 85 15.64 -2.62 9.07
N VAL A 86 14.93 -1.49 9.19
CA VAL A 86 15.35 -0.34 9.99
C VAL A 86 15.51 -0.72 11.47
N MET A 87 14.55 -1.46 12.03
CA MET A 87 14.63 -1.93 13.41
C MET A 87 15.79 -2.91 13.63
N ALA A 88 16.08 -3.78 12.66
CA ALA A 88 17.23 -4.69 12.72
C ALA A 88 18.56 -3.92 12.72
N ALA A 89 18.69 -2.88 11.88
CA ALA A 89 19.86 -2.01 11.87
C ALA A 89 20.04 -1.27 13.20
N PHE A 90 18.94 -0.78 13.80
CA PHE A 90 18.98 -0.20 15.15
C PHE A 90 19.32 -1.21 16.25
N GLY A 91 19.14 -2.52 16.04
CA GLY A 91 19.51 -3.58 16.98
C GLY A 91 21.00 -3.90 17.04
N LEU A 92 21.82 -3.41 16.10
CA LEU A 92 23.24 -3.80 16.02
C LEU A 92 24.09 -3.27 17.22
N PRO A 93 25.07 -4.05 17.71
CA PRO A 93 25.98 -3.66 18.80
C PRO A 93 26.76 -2.36 18.50
N LYS A 94 27.19 -1.67 19.56
CA LYS A 94 27.94 -0.40 19.49
C LYS A 94 29.45 -0.56 19.71
N GLU A 95 29.99 -1.76 19.55
CA GLU A 95 31.31 -2.09 20.11
C GLU A 95 32.49 -1.59 19.27
N THR A 96 32.33 -1.32 17.97
CA THR A 96 33.42 -0.76 17.15
C THR A 96 33.01 0.42 16.27
N PRO A 97 33.95 1.32 15.89
CA PRO A 97 33.69 2.45 14.98
C PRO A 97 33.08 2.02 13.63
N GLY A 98 33.43 0.83 13.11
CA GLY A 98 32.86 0.26 11.88
C GLY A 98 31.42 -0.26 12.03
N ASP A 99 30.87 -0.28 13.24
CA ASP A 99 29.46 -0.62 13.49
C ASP A 99 28.55 0.62 13.41
N GLN A 100 29.12 1.84 13.45
CA GLN A 100 28.37 3.08 13.24
C GLN A 100 28.05 3.32 11.76
N GLU A 101 28.98 3.00 10.85
CA GLU A 101 28.76 3.09 9.39
C GLU A 101 27.71 2.10 8.88
N ARG A 102 27.53 0.95 9.54
CA ARG A 102 26.52 -0.07 9.18
C ARG A 102 25.10 0.27 9.64
N ARG A 103 24.91 1.42 10.31
CA ARG A 103 23.65 1.87 10.90
C ARG A 103 22.99 3.04 10.15
N THR A 104 23.69 3.63 9.19
CA THR A 104 23.28 4.80 8.38
C THR A 104 23.21 4.43 6.92
#